data_AF-A0A7X8C1G8-F1
#
_entry.id   AF-A0A7X8C1G8-F1
#
_cell.length_a   1.000
_cell.length_b   1.000
_cell.length_c   1.000
_cell.angle_alpha   90.00
_cell.angle_beta   90.00
_cell.angle_gamma   90.00
#
_symmetry.space_group_name_H-M   'P 1'
#
loop_
_entity.id
_entity.type
_entity.pdbx_description
1 polymer ?
#
loop_
_entity_poly.entity_id
_entity_poly.type
_entity_poly.pdbx_seq_one_letter_code
_entity_poly.pdbx_strand_id
1 'polypeptide(L)'
;MYALRTIAPIIYRIAFRVASLLPQNENTIVFESFLGNQYSDNPKAIFLYIKENHPEFKLYWSLNKEVIPSFLNEDIQIIKRLSLKWVLTMARAKYWVTNTRLPLWIPKRTNTVYLQTWHG
;
A
#
# COMPACT_ATOMS: atom_id res chain seq x y z
N MET A 1 -26.24 -2.03 8.82
CA MET A 1 -25.09 -2.72 8.19
C MET A 1 -24.83 -2.26 6.74
N TYR A 2 -25.85 -1.85 5.96
CA TYR A 2 -25.68 -1.28 4.61
C TYR A 2 -25.01 0.10 4.58
N ALA A 3 -25.43 1.05 5.44
CA ALA A 3 -24.90 2.41 5.45
C ALA A 3 -23.37 2.50 5.70
N LEU A 4 -22.81 1.60 6.54
CA LEU A 4 -21.37 1.52 6.79
C LEU A 4 -20.57 1.13 5.53
N ARG A 5 -21.15 0.29 4.66
CA ARG A 5 -20.51 -0.12 3.39
C ARG A 5 -20.49 1.02 2.36
N THR A 6 -21.40 1.98 2.46
CA THR A 6 -21.46 3.15 1.58
C THR A 6 -20.66 4.34 2.09
N ILE A 7 -20.66 4.60 3.40
CA ILE A 7 -20.04 5.78 4.01
C ILE A 7 -18.51 5.64 4.12
N ALA A 8 -18.01 4.47 4.52
CA ALA A 8 -16.57 4.29 4.73
C ALA A 8 -15.74 4.57 3.46
N PRO A 9 -16.10 4.07 2.26
CA PRO A 9 -15.42 4.44 1.01
C PRO A 9 -15.37 5.95 0.74
N ILE A 10 -16.42 6.69 1.11
CA ILE A 10 -16.47 8.15 0.94
C ILE A 10 -15.47 8.82 1.90
N ILE A 11 -15.45 8.40 3.17
CA ILE A 11 -14.51 8.91 4.17
C ILE A 11 -13.07 8.66 3.72
N TYR A 12 -12.74 7.43 3.30
CA TYR A 12 -11.40 7.12 2.81
C TYR A 12 -11.05 7.92 1.56
N ARG A 13 -11.97 8.06 0.60
CA ARG A 13 -11.74 8.87 -0.60
C ARG A 13 -11.41 10.32 -0.24
N ILE A 14 -12.14 10.93 0.69
CA ILE A 14 -11.87 12.29 1.19
C ILE A 14 -10.51 12.33 1.88
N ALA A 15 -10.23 11.40 2.79
CA ALA A 15 -8.97 11.33 3.53
C ALA A 15 -7.76 11.20 2.60
N PHE A 16 -7.85 10.37 1.55
CA PHE A 16 -6.81 10.26 0.53
C PHE A 16 -6.62 11.56 -0.23
N ARG A 17 -7.70 12.23 -0.66
CA ARG A 17 -7.60 13.52 -1.37
C ARG A 17 -6.91 14.57 -0.51
N VAL A 18 -7.28 14.67 0.76
CA VAL A 18 -6.65 15.59 1.71
C VAL A 18 -5.17 15.22 1.92
N ALA A 19 -4.86 13.94 2.13
CA ALA A 19 -3.48 13.46 2.28
C ALA A 19 -2.63 13.70 1.02
N SER A 20 -3.21 13.66 -0.17
CA SER A 20 -2.55 13.95 -1.44
C SER A 20 -2.26 15.45 -1.65
N LEU A 21 -2.77 16.36 -0.81
CA LEU A 21 -2.34 17.77 -0.83
C LEU A 21 -0.94 17.96 -0.25
N LEU A 22 -0.48 17.02 0.58
CA LEU A 22 0.88 17.03 1.11
C LEU A 22 1.90 16.72 0.00
N PRO A 23 3.18 17.12 0.18
CA PRO A 23 4.25 16.77 -0.74
C PRO A 23 4.33 15.25 -0.97
N GLN A 24 4.48 14.87 -2.24
CA GLN A 24 4.72 13.48 -2.62
C GLN A 24 6.10 13.05 -2.16
N ASN A 25 6.22 11.79 -1.75
CA ASN A 25 7.49 11.16 -1.41
C ASN A 25 7.99 10.38 -2.64
N GLU A 26 8.91 10.98 -3.39
CA GLU A 26 9.46 10.41 -4.64
C GLU A 26 10.18 9.07 -4.43
N ASN A 27 10.76 8.85 -3.25
CA ASN A 27 11.51 7.64 -2.92
C ASN A 27 10.72 6.68 -2.00
N THR A 28 9.40 6.58 -2.17
CA THR A 28 8.56 5.67 -1.36
C THR A 28 7.80 4.69 -2.23
N ILE A 29 7.91 3.41 -1.87
CA ILE A 29 7.22 2.29 -2.52
C ILE A 29 6.35 1.57 -1.49
N VAL A 30 5.10 1.33 -1.84
CA VAL A 30 4.20 0.49 -1.05
C VAL A 30 3.91 -0.80 -1.80
N PHE A 31 4.13 -1.92 -1.12
CA PHE A 31 3.85 -3.27 -1.63
C PHE A 31 2.61 -3.84 -0.95
N GLU A 32 1.80 -4.58 -1.70
CA GLU A 32 0.67 -5.35 -1.16
C GLU A 32 0.51 -6.65 -1.96
N SER A 33 0.34 -7.77 -1.26
CA SER A 33 0.03 -9.07 -1.88
C SER A 33 -1.30 -9.62 -1.37
N PHE A 34 -2.13 -10.13 -2.28
CA PHE A 34 -3.44 -10.75 -2.02
C PHE A 34 -4.31 -9.95 -1.03
N LEU A 35 -4.59 -8.69 -1.36
CA LEU A 35 -5.39 -7.76 -0.55
C LEU A 35 -4.82 -7.50 0.86
N GLY A 36 -3.50 -7.63 1.03
CA GLY A 36 -2.79 -7.43 2.29
C GLY A 36 -2.80 -8.65 3.21
N ASN A 37 -3.13 -9.83 2.70
CA ASN A 37 -3.13 -11.05 3.51
C ASN A 37 -1.79 -11.78 3.53
N GLN A 38 -0.84 -11.41 2.66
CA GLN A 38 0.40 -12.16 2.50
C GLN A 38 1.63 -11.27 2.29
N TYR A 39 2.79 -11.84 2.64
CA TYR A 39 4.11 -11.40 2.21
C TYR A 39 4.68 -12.41 1.22
N SER A 40 4.28 -12.29 -0.06
CA SER A 40 4.49 -13.33 -1.07
C SER A 40 4.44 -12.80 -2.51
N ASP A 41 4.62 -13.72 -3.47
CA ASP A 41 4.39 -13.54 -4.90
C ASP A 41 5.33 -12.52 -5.58
N ASN A 42 4.98 -12.07 -6.78
CA ASN A 42 5.77 -11.10 -7.55
C ASN A 42 6.09 -9.82 -6.76
N PRO A 43 5.17 -9.23 -5.95
CA PRO A 43 5.51 -8.08 -5.12
C PRO A 43 6.66 -8.36 -4.14
N LYS A 44 6.79 -9.59 -3.61
CA LYS A 44 7.87 -9.94 -2.68
C LYS A 44 9.20 -10.05 -3.41
N ALA A 45 9.20 -10.67 -4.58
CA ALA A 45 10.41 -10.75 -5.41
C ALA A 45 10.94 -9.34 -5.75
N ILE A 46 10.05 -8.44 -6.19
CA ILE A 46 10.41 -7.05 -6.49
C ILE A 46 10.89 -6.32 -5.23
N PHE A 47 10.21 -6.50 -4.09
CA PHE A 47 10.62 -5.89 -2.82
C PHE A 47 12.03 -6.30 -2.41
N LEU A 48 12.34 -7.59 -2.45
CA LEU A 48 13.66 -8.09 -2.05
C LEU A 48 14.76 -7.53 -2.96
N TYR A 49 14.54 -7.53 -4.27
CA TYR A 49 15.47 -6.96 -5.23
C TYR A 49 15.74 -5.47 -4.96
N ILE A 50 14.69 -4.66 -4.79
CA ILE A 50 14.83 -3.23 -4.51
C ILE A 50 15.49 -2.99 -3.16
N LYS A 51 15.15 -3.78 -2.14
CA LYS A 51 15.74 -3.66 -0.81
C LYS A 51 17.26 -3.86 -0.84
N GLU A 52 17.75 -4.78 -1.67
CA GLU A 52 19.17 -5.08 -1.82
C GLU A 52 19.90 -4.09 -2.73
N ASN A 53 19.29 -3.69 -3.85
CA ASN A 53 19.97 -2.95 -4.93
C ASN A 53 19.69 -1.44 -4.93
N HIS A 54 18.65 -0.99 -4.22
CA HIS A 54 18.18 0.40 -4.24
C HIS A 54 17.82 0.90 -2.82
N PRO A 55 18.81 1.00 -1.91
CA PRO A 55 18.60 1.38 -0.51
C PRO A 55 18.09 2.82 -0.31
N GLU A 56 18.14 3.66 -1.35
CA GLU A 56 17.58 5.01 -1.34
C GLU A 56 16.05 5.03 -1.21
N PHE A 57 15.36 3.92 -1.53
CA PHE A 57 13.92 3.81 -1.40
C PHE A 57 13.47 3.39 0.00
N LYS A 58 12.41 4.05 0.48
CA LYS A 58 11.64 3.63 1.65
C LYS A 58 10.59 2.63 1.22
N LEU A 59 10.71 1.40 1.71
CA LEU A 59 9.85 0.28 1.33
C LEU A 59 8.87 -0.03 2.46
N TYR A 60 7.58 0.04 2.17
CA TYR A 60 6.53 -0.34 3.11
C TYR A 60 5.75 -1.55 2.61
N TRP A 61 5.39 -2.45 3.52
CA TRP A 61 4.52 -3.59 3.22
C TRP A 61 3.14 -3.42 3.88
N SER A 62 2.09 -3.41 3.07
CA SER A 62 0.69 -3.29 3.50
C SER A 62 0.13 -4.64 3.94
N LEU A 63 -0.25 -4.77 5.21
CA LEU A 63 -0.86 -5.99 5.78
C LEU A 63 -2.17 -5.70 6.51
N ASN A 64 -3.14 -6.60 6.38
CA ASN A 64 -4.33 -6.62 7.23
C ASN A 64 -3.93 -6.90 8.69
N LYS A 65 -4.66 -6.29 9.63
CA LYS A 65 -4.33 -6.33 11.07
C LYS A 65 -4.16 -7.76 11.58
N GLU A 66 -4.99 -8.66 11.07
CA GLU A 66 -5.15 -10.05 11.49
C GLU A 66 -3.91 -10.89 11.16
N VAL A 67 -3.19 -10.56 10.10
CA VAL A 67 -2.02 -11.34 9.64
C VAL A 67 -0.68 -10.77 10.09
N ILE A 68 -0.64 -9.52 10.58
CA ILE A 68 0.60 -8.86 11.04
C ILE A 68 1.40 -9.72 12.04
N PRO A 69 0.79 -10.39 13.05
CA PRO A 69 1.55 -11.20 14.00
C PRO A 69 2.43 -12.27 13.35
N SER A 70 2.02 -12.81 12.21
CA SER A 70 2.76 -13.84 11.47
C SER A 70 4.03 -13.32 10.78
N PHE A 71 4.21 -12.00 10.67
CA PHE A 71 5.30 -11.38 9.92
C PHE A 71 6.17 -10.44 10.79
N LEU A 72 6.07 -10.50 12.12
CA LEU A 72 6.83 -9.62 13.01
C LEU A 72 8.35 -9.88 12.99
N ASN A 73 8.77 -11.09 12.62
CA ASN A 73 10.17 -11.46 12.50
C ASN A 73 10.74 -11.21 11.09
N GLU A 74 9.91 -10.77 10.14
CA GLU A 74 10.37 -10.39 8.81
C GLU A 74 11.01 -9.01 8.86
N ASP A 75 12.13 -8.84 8.18
CA ASP A 75 12.80 -7.55 8.06
C ASP A 75 12.08 -6.66 7.02
N ILE A 76 10.87 -6.22 7.36
CA ILE A 76 10.00 -5.39 6.52
C ILE A 76 9.35 -4.27 7.34
N GLN A 77 9.16 -3.09 6.74
CA GLN A 77 8.42 -2.01 7.39
C GLN A 77 6.92 -2.20 7.17
N ILE A 78 6.25 -2.79 8.16
CA ILE A 78 4.81 -3.06 8.10
C ILE A 78 3.99 -1.76 8.26
N ILE A 79 3.01 -1.58 7.38
CA ILE A 79 1.92 -0.62 7.55
C ILE A 79 0.58 -1.37 7.60
N LYS A 80 -0.19 -1.13 8.66
CA LYS A 80 -1.52 -1.74 8.82
C LYS A 80 -2.48 -1.17 7.78
N ARG A 81 -2.99 -2.02 6.90
CA ARG A 81 -3.91 -1.67 5.82
C ARG A 81 -5.14 -0.94 6.38
N LEU A 82 -5.60 0.08 5.67
CA LEU A 82 -6.69 0.98 6.07
C LEU A 82 -6.47 1.81 7.35
N SER A 83 -5.28 1.77 7.97
CA SER A 83 -4.97 2.71 9.07
C SER A 83 -4.73 4.13 8.56
N LEU A 84 -4.75 5.11 9.47
CA LEU A 84 -4.37 6.49 9.14
C LEU A 84 -2.95 6.57 8.53
N LYS A 85 -2.00 5.82 9.09
CA LYS A 85 -0.63 5.71 8.55
C LYS A 85 -0.66 5.18 7.11
N TRP A 86 -1.47 4.16 6.84
CA TRP A 86 -1.62 3.60 5.50
C TRP A 86 -2.20 4.61 4.51
N VAL A 87 -3.24 5.37 4.89
CA VAL A 87 -3.79 6.45 4.04
C VAL A 87 -2.72 7.48 3.70
N LEU A 88 -1.99 7.98 4.70
CA LEU A 88 -0.96 9.00 4.52
C LEU A 88 0.21 8.48 3.67
N THR A 89 0.65 7.25 3.90
CA THR A 89 1.76 6.64 3.16
C THR A 89 1.34 6.35 1.71
N MET A 90 0.20 5.71 1.47
CA MET A 90 -0.28 5.41 0.11
C MET A 90 -0.51 6.69 -0.69
N ALA A 91 -1.22 7.67 -0.14
CA ALA A 91 -1.56 8.92 -0.83
C ALA A 91 -0.34 9.77 -1.24
N ARG A 92 0.81 9.54 -0.59
CA ARG A 92 2.08 10.25 -0.83
C ARG A 92 3.14 9.38 -1.51
N ALA A 93 2.96 8.08 -1.63
CA ALA A 93 3.95 7.20 -2.26
C ALA A 93 4.07 7.48 -3.76
N LYS A 94 5.29 7.32 -4.29
CA LYS A 94 5.55 7.39 -5.72
C LYS A 94 5.09 6.13 -6.44
N TYR A 95 5.29 4.98 -5.81
CA TYR A 95 5.03 3.67 -6.41
C TYR A 95 4.11 2.82 -5.53
N TRP A 96 3.10 2.21 -6.15
CA TRP A 96 2.30 1.14 -5.56
C TRP A 96 2.55 -0.13 -6.37
N VAL A 97 2.96 -1.21 -5.70
CA VAL A 97 3.26 -2.51 -6.33
C VAL A 97 2.32 -3.55 -5.75
N THR A 98 1.43 -4.09 -6.57
CA THR A 98 0.42 -5.07 -6.11
C THR A 98 0.18 -6.17 -7.13
N ASN A 99 -0.26 -7.33 -6.66
CA ASN A 99 -0.69 -8.46 -7.51
C ASN A 99 -2.22 -8.67 -7.57
N THR A 100 -2.97 -7.84 -6.85
CA THR A 100 -4.43 -7.88 -6.79
C THR A 100 -5.00 -6.46 -6.90
N ARG A 101 -6.31 -6.37 -7.16
CA ARG A 101 -6.97 -5.06 -7.33
C ARG A 101 -6.98 -4.30 -6.01
N LEU A 102 -6.56 -3.03 -6.06
CA LEU A 102 -6.86 -2.07 -5.00
C LEU A 102 -8.33 -1.64 -5.08
N PRO A 103 -8.98 -1.33 -3.93
CA PRO A 103 -10.34 -0.80 -3.92
C PRO A 103 -10.53 0.46 -4.79
N LEU A 104 -11.60 0.50 -5.59
CA LEU A 104 -11.89 1.59 -6.54
C LEU A 104 -12.11 2.97 -5.89
N TRP A 105 -12.33 3.01 -4.58
CA TRP A 105 -12.49 4.27 -3.84
C TRP A 105 -11.17 4.95 -3.51
N ILE A 106 -10.03 4.30 -3.71
CA ILE A 106 -8.69 4.88 -3.53
C ILE A 106 -8.38 5.77 -4.72
N PRO A 107 -8.33 7.11 -4.57
CA PRO A 107 -7.92 7.97 -5.66
C PRO A 107 -6.40 7.86 -5.84
N LYS A 108 -5.97 7.48 -7.04
CA LYS A 108 -4.55 7.51 -7.42
C LYS A 108 -4.15 8.94 -7.74
N ARG A 109 -3.11 9.46 -7.08
CA ARG A 109 -2.49 10.74 -7.46
C ARG A 109 -1.92 10.62 -8.88
N THR A 110 -2.01 11.69 -9.69
CA THR A 110 -1.58 11.68 -11.10
C THR A 110 -0.15 11.15 -11.27
N ASN A 111 0.77 11.61 -10.42
CA ASN A 111 2.19 11.26 -10.47
C ASN A 111 2.55 9.95 -9.75
N THR A 112 1.57 9.24 -9.15
CA THR A 112 1.80 7.91 -8.57
C THR A 112 1.74 6.86 -9.67
N VAL A 113 2.79 6.05 -9.75
CA VAL A 113 2.89 4.89 -10.63
C VAL A 113 2.27 3.69 -9.91
N TYR A 114 1.29 3.06 -10.55
CA TYR A 114 0.64 1.87 -10.04
C TYR A 114 1.05 0.67 -10.88
N LEU A 115 1.94 -0.16 -10.34
CA LEU A 115 2.41 -1.40 -10.94
C LEU A 115 1.53 -2.56 -10.48
N GLN A 116 0.80 -3.14 -11.42
CA GLN A 116 -0.03 -4.32 -11.23
C GLN A 116 0.68 -5.52 -11.86
N THR A 117 1.11 -6.46 -11.03
CA THR A 117 1.77 -7.70 -11.50
C THR A 117 0.74 -8.76 -11.89
N TRP A 118 -0.50 -8.65 -11.39
CA TRP A 118 -1.42 -9.79 -11.35
C TRP A 118 -0.75 -11.00 -10.67
N HIS A 119 -1.31 -12.20 -10.81
CA HIS A 119 -0.89 -13.39 -10.07
C HIS A 119 -0.96 -14.65 -10.97
N GLY A 120 -0.43 -14.53 -12.20
CA GLY A 120 -0.33 -15.60 -13.18
C GLY A 120 1.11 -15.99 -13.45
#